data_AF-A0A2V3V713-F1
#
_entry.id   AF-A0A2V3V713-F1
#
_cell.length_a   1.000
_cell.length_b   1.000
_cell.length_c   1.000
_cell.angle_alpha   90.00
_cell.angle_beta   90.00
_cell.angle_gamma   90.00
#
_symmetry.space_group_name_H-M   'P 1'
#
loop_
_entity.id
_entity.type
_entity.pdbx_description
1 polymer ?
#
loop_
_entity_poly.entity_id
_entity_poly.type
_entity_poly.pdbx_seq_one_letter_code
_entity_poly.pdbx_strand_id
1 'polypeptide(L)' 'MVLSLFESATQRRRDDDELKTMHRKYGAEIVSVLEARTQDTSLSDRDRKHWNRLLRKARSRFAD' A
#
# COMPACT_ATOMS: atom_id res chain seq x y z
N MET A 1 10.69 4.23 -19.17
CA MET A 1 11.83 3.69 -18.41
C MET A 1 11.30 2.72 -17.36
N VAL A 2 11.60 1.44 -17.55
CA VAL A 2 11.08 0.30 -16.80
C VAL A 2 11.90 0.13 -15.52
N LEU A 3 11.37 0.56 -14.38
CA LEU A 3 11.93 0.32 -13.04
C LEU A 3 11.34 -0.97 -12.41
N SER A 4 11.09 -2.00 -13.23
CA SER A 4 10.32 -3.19 -12.83
C SER A 4 11.15 -4.39 -12.40
N LEU A 5 12.47 -4.29 -12.21
CA LEU A 5 13.30 -5.48 -11.92
C LEU A 5 13.95 -5.52 -10.53
N PHE A 6 14.03 -4.41 -9.79
CA PHE A 6 14.58 -4.41 -8.43
C PHE A 6 13.83 -3.40 -7.57
N GLU A 7 12.66 -3.80 -7.06
CA GLU A 7 12.16 -3.15 -5.84
C GLU A 7 13.24 -3.36 -4.77
N SER A 8 13.92 -2.28 -4.39
CA SER A 8 14.96 -2.31 -3.37
C SER A 8 14.43 -3.03 -2.13
N ALA A 9 15.22 -3.93 -1.54
CA ALA A 9 14.86 -4.61 -0.30
C ALA A 9 14.46 -3.61 0.80
N THR A 10 15.01 -2.40 0.75
CA THR A 10 14.66 -1.28 1.62
C THR A 10 13.22 -0.78 1.39
N GLN A 11 12.77 -0.69 0.13
CA GLN A 11 11.40 -0.28 -0.19
C GLN A 11 10.40 -1.32 0.30
N ARG A 12 10.69 -2.62 0.12
CA ARG A 12 9.82 -3.69 0.64
C ARG A 12 9.67 -3.63 2.15
N ARG A 13 10.80 -3.50 2.87
CA ARG A 13 10.78 -3.38 4.34
C ARG A 13 9.97 -2.17 4.80
N ARG A 14 10.16 -1.01 4.18
CA ARG A 14 9.37 0.19 4.50
C ARG A 14 7.88 -0.01 4.25
N ASP A 15 7.50 -0.56 3.09
CA ASP A 15 6.10 -0.83 2.78
C ASP A 15 5.48 -1.84 3.77
N ASP A 16 6.24 -2.86 4.18
CA ASP A 16 5.81 -3.85 5.16
C ASP A 16 5.63 -3.24 6.56
N ASP A 17 6.55 -2.37 6.99
CA ASP A 17 6.45 -1.67 8.28
C ASP A 17 5.29 -0.67 8.29
N GLU A 18 5.07 0.03 7.18
CA GLU A 18 3.93 0.91 6.98
C GLU A 18 2.61 0.12 7.02
N LEU A 19 2.53 -1.01 6.32
CA LEU A 19 1.38 -1.91 6.36
C LEU A 19 1.11 -2.46 7.75
N LYS A 20 2.14 -2.88 8.50
CA LYS A 20 1.98 -3.31 9.91
C LYS A 20 1.42 -2.19 10.79
N THR A 21 1.93 -0.97 10.60
CA THR A 21 1.48 0.19 11.37
C THR A 21 0.02 0.53 11.06
N MET A 22 -0.35 0.49 9.78
CA MET A 22 -1.74 0.70 9.36
C MET A 22 -2.66 -0.44 9.80
N HIS A 23 -2.21 -1.69 9.76
CA HIS A 23 -2.97 -2.84 10.24
C HIS A 23 -3.21 -2.74 11.75
N ARG A 24 -2.22 -2.29 12.53
CA ARG A 24 -2.42 -2.03 13.96
C ARG A 24 -3.45 -0.92 14.22
N LYS A 25 -3.57 0.06 13.32
CA LYS A 25 -4.48 1.20 13.48
C LYS A 25 -5.91 0.90 13.00
N TYR A 26 -6.05 0.22 11.87
CA TYR A 26 -7.33 0.02 11.18
C TYR A 26 -7.82 -1.44 11.23
N GLY A 27 -6.99 -2.39 11.68
CA GLY A 27 -7.34 -3.79 11.79
C GLY A 27 -7.77 -4.40 10.45
N ALA A 28 -8.92 -5.08 10.47
CA ALA A 28 -9.53 -5.73 9.30
C ALA A 28 -9.96 -4.73 8.21
N GLU A 29 -10.20 -3.46 8.56
CA GLU A 29 -10.64 -2.44 7.60
C GLU A 29 -9.51 -1.86 6.76
N ILE A 30 -8.26 -2.30 6.97
CA ILE A 30 -7.08 -1.75 6.27
C ILE A 30 -7.25 -1.76 4.74
N VAL A 31 -7.86 -2.81 4.18
CA VAL A 31 -8.07 -2.92 2.72
C VAL A 31 -9.04 -1.83 2.25
N SER A 32 -10.14 -1.62 2.97
CA SER A 32 -11.14 -0.58 2.66
C SER A 32 -10.54 0.83 2.77
N VAL A 33 -9.74 1.09 3.81
CA VAL A 33 -9.07 2.39 4.01
C VAL A 33 -8.05 2.66 2.90
N LEU A 34 -7.26 1.66 2.51
CA LEU A 34 -6.32 1.79 1.41
C LEU A 34 -7.03 1.98 0.07
N GLU A 35 -8.15 1.29 -0.15
CA GLU A 35 -8.98 1.45 -1.34
C GLU A 35 -9.57 2.87 -1.44
N ALA A 36 -10.13 3.39 -0.35
CA ALA A 36 -10.61 4.78 -0.29
C ALA A 36 -9.49 5.78 -0.62
N ARG A 37 -8.28 5.59 -0.07
CA ARG A 37 -7.12 6.44 -0.40
C ARG A 37 -6.66 6.33 -1.85
N THR A 38 -6.78 5.17 -2.49
CA THR A 38 -6.44 5.04 -3.91
C THR A 38 -7.39 5.77 -4.83
N GLN A 39 -8.65 5.92 -4.42
CA GLN A 39 -9.70 6.59 -5.18
C GLN A 39 -9.77 8.09 -4.91
N ASP A 40 -9.11 8.58 -3.85
CA ASP A 40 -9.07 9.98 -3.49
C ASP A 40 -8.36 10.81 -4.57
N THR A 41 -9.12 11.63 -5.28
CA THR A 41 -8.63 12.51 -6.36
C THR A 41 -7.92 13.75 -5.84
N SER A 42 -7.97 14.03 -4.54
CA SER A 42 -7.20 15.11 -3.91
C SER A 42 -5.71 14.77 -3.78
N LEU A 43 -5.37 13.49 -3.86
CA LEU A 43 -3.99 13.00 -3.78
C LEU A 43 -3.28 13.09 -5.13
N SER A 44 -1.97 13.31 -5.07
CA SER A 44 -1.13 13.30 -6.27
C SER A 44 -1.10 11.92 -6.93
N ASP A 45 -0.82 11.87 -8.23
CA ASP A 45 -0.64 10.60 -8.96
C ASP A 45 0.41 9.69 -8.32
N ARG A 46 1.46 10.28 -7.75
CA ARG A 46 2.54 9.55 -7.07
C ARG A 46 2.00 8.89 -5.80
N ASP A 47 1.22 9.60 -5.01
CA ASP A 47 0.65 9.09 -3.77
C ASP A 47 -0.41 8.03 -4.06
N ARG A 48 -1.27 8.23 -5.06
CA ARG A 48 -2.23 7.20 -5.48
C ARG A 48 -1.53 5.91 -5.92
N LYS A 49 -0.41 6.01 -6.65
CA LYS A 49 0.42 4.85 -7.01
C LYS A 49 1.08 4.20 -5.78
N HIS A 50 1.49 4.98 -4.79
CA HIS A 50 1.99 4.47 -3.51
C HIS A 50 0.91 3.67 -2.78
N TRP A 51 -0.26 4.27 -2.55
CA TRP A 51 -1.39 3.62 -1.91
C TRP A 51 -1.86 2.37 -2.66
N ASN A 52 -1.83 2.38 -3.99
CA ASN A 52 -2.22 1.22 -4.80
C ASN A 52 -1.23 0.05 -4.63
N ARG A 53 0.06 0.37 -4.47
CA ARG A 53 1.09 -0.65 -4.16
C ARG A 53 0.86 -1.26 -2.77
N LEU A 54 0.57 -0.44 -1.77
CA LEU A 54 0.24 -0.92 -0.42
C LEU A 54 -1.05 -1.74 -0.42
N LEU A 55 -2.08 -1.30 -1.16
CA LEU A 55 -3.34 -2.02 -1.32
C LEU A 55 -3.12 -3.41 -1.95
N ARG A 56 -2.31 -3.51 -3.01
CA ARG A 56 -1.96 -4.81 -3.62
C ARG A 56 -1.30 -5.75 -2.61
N LYS A 57 -0.34 -5.26 -1.83
CA LYS A 57 0.34 -6.05 -0.79
C LYS A 57 -0.61 -6.42 0.35
N ALA A 58 -1.50 -5.51 0.76
CA ALA A 58 -2.51 -5.77 1.77
C ALA A 58 -3.49 -6.87 1.31
N ARG A 59 -3.99 -6.79 0.08
CA ARG A 59 -4.86 -7.83 -0.50
C ARG A 59 -4.16 -9.19 -0.56
N SER A 60 -2.90 -9.26 -0.98
CA SER A 60 -2.16 -10.53 -0.98
C SER A 60 -1.91 -11.13 0.40
N ARG A 61 -1.97 -10.34 1.47
CA ARG A 61 -1.57 -10.75 2.83
C ARG A 61 -2.73 -10.91 3.81
N PHE A 62 -3.83 -10.18 3.57
CA PHE A 62 -4.98 -10.09 4.48
C PHE A 62 -6.31 -10.38 3.77
N ALA A 63 -6.32 -10.71 2.47
CA ALA A 63 -7.51 -11.31 1.88
C ALA A 63 -7.58 -12.77 2.35
N ASP A 64 -8.53 -13.03 3.26
CA ASP A 64 -9.10 -14.37 3.47
C ASP A 64 -9.78 -14.87 2.18
#